data_AF-A0A8H9IQI0-F1
#
_entry.id   AF-A0A8H9IQI0-F1
#
_cell.length_a   1.000
_cell.length_b   1.000
_cell.length_c   1.000
_cell.angle_alpha   90.00
_cell.angle_beta   90.00
_cell.angle_gamma   90.00
#
_symmetry.space_group_name_H-M   'P 1'
#
loop_
_entity.id
_entity.type
_entity.pdbx_description
1 polymer ?
#
loop_
_entity_poly.entity_id
_entity_poly.type
_entity_poly.pdbx_seq_one_letter_code
_entity_poly.pdbx_strand_id
1 'polypeptide(L)' 'MNGDPTVVGRTGELVHATRGEAGPGEVRVRIRGGTETYLAWSEEPIPLGTPVLVIGSRGARTVDVVPWPDLPGVE' A
#
# COMPACT_ATOMS: atom_id res chain seq x y z
N MET A 1 -18.45 7.77 4.02
CA MET A 1 -17.76 6.46 3.92
C MET A 1 -17.62 6.11 2.44
N ASN A 2 -16.55 6.57 1.77
CA ASN A 2 -16.30 6.29 0.35
C ASN A 2 -14.85 5.79 0.17
N GLY A 3 -14.53 4.67 0.83
CA GLY A 3 -13.33 3.89 0.54
C GLY A 3 -13.52 3.02 -0.70
N ASP A 4 -12.42 2.56 -1.31
CA ASP A 4 -12.47 1.48 -2.29
C ASP A 4 -12.25 0.17 -1.54
N PRO A 5 -13.30 -0.59 -1.14
CA PRO A 5 -13.12 -1.77 -0.32
C PRO A 5 -12.33 -2.88 -1.04
N THR A 6 -12.24 -2.83 -2.37
CA THR A 6 -11.62 -3.90 -3.16
C THR A 6 -10.09 -3.89 -3.09
N VAL A 7 -9.49 -2.78 -2.64
CA VAL A 7 -8.04 -2.62 -2.49
C VAL A 7 -7.51 -3.15 -1.17
N VAL A 8 -8.36 -3.23 -0.14
CA VAL A 8 -7.97 -3.78 1.16
C VAL A 8 -7.66 -5.27 1.03
N GLY A 9 -6.55 -5.71 1.61
CA GLY A 9 -6.04 -7.07 1.49
C GLY A 9 -5.21 -7.34 0.22
N ARG A 10 -5.01 -6.34 -0.64
CA ARG A 10 -4.11 -6.47 -1.80
C ARG A 10 -2.68 -6.11 -1.41
N THR A 11 -1.74 -6.82 -2.00
CA THR A 11 -0.32 -6.44 -1.95
C THR A 11 0.02 -5.48 -3.08
N GLY A 12 1.04 -4.67 -2.84
CA GLY A 12 1.58 -3.73 -3.80
C GLY A 12 3.04 -3.43 -3.53
N GLU A 13 3.61 -2.54 -4.32
CA GLU A 13 4.98 -2.08 -4.18
C GLU A 13 4.98 -0.55 -4.05
N LEU A 14 5.77 -0.02 -3.11
CA LEU A 14 5.94 1.42 -3.02
C LEU A 14 6.72 1.95 -4.22
N VAL A 15 6.11 2.90 -4.94
CA VAL A 15 6.75 3.66 -6.01
C VAL A 15 7.21 5.05 -5.55
N HIS A 16 6.79 5.47 -4.35
CA HIS A 16 7.41 6.53 -3.56
C HIS A 16 7.42 6.12 -2.08
N ALA A 17 8.54 6.38 -1.40
CA ALA A 17 8.69 6.09 0.02
C ALA A 17 7.64 6.82 0.87
N THR A 18 7.13 6.16 1.90
CA THR A 18 6.34 6.84 2.93
C THR A 18 7.27 7.56 3.92
N ARG A 19 6.73 8.51 4.67
CA ARG A 19 7.47 9.24 5.71
C ARG A 19 6.87 9.00 7.10
N GLY A 20 6.19 7.86 7.29
CA GLY A 20 5.38 7.60 8.47
C GLY A 20 4.27 8.66 8.62
N GLU A 21 4.06 9.12 9.85
CA GLU A 21 3.13 10.21 10.15
C GLU A 21 3.49 11.55 9.48
N ALA A 22 4.75 11.76 9.07
CA ALA A 22 5.16 12.99 8.41
C ALA A 22 4.69 13.08 6.94
N GLY A 23 4.09 12.02 6.38
CA GLY A 23 3.34 12.11 5.14
C GLY A 23 3.24 10.81 4.34
N PRO A 24 2.38 10.81 3.30
CA PRO A 24 2.15 9.62 2.49
C PRO A 24 3.27 9.40 1.48
N GLY A 25 3.55 8.14 1.17
CA GLY A 25 4.21 7.74 -0.06
C GLY A 25 3.19 7.42 -1.14
N GLU A 26 3.58 6.54 -2.06
CA GLU A 26 2.72 6.10 -3.15
C GLU A 26 2.91 4.61 -3.38
N VAL A 27 1.81 3.85 -3.46
CA VAL A 27 1.80 2.41 -3.70
C VAL A 27 1.13 2.10 -5.03
N ARG A 28 1.75 1.20 -5.80
CA ARG A 28 1.15 0.61 -7.00
C ARG A 28 0.61 -0.78 -6.67
N VAL A 29 -0.68 -0.99 -6.89
CA VAL A 29 -1.42 -2.20 -6.55
C VAL A 29 -1.99 -2.83 -7.82
N ARG A 30 -1.85 -4.15 -7.96
CA ARG A 30 -2.54 -4.91 -9.02
C ARG A 30 -3.99 -5.19 -8.60
N ILE A 31 -4.94 -4.62 -9.33
CA ILE A 31 -6.36 -4.68 -8.99
C ILE A 31 -7.23 -4.60 -10.25
N ARG A 32 -8.39 -5.26 -10.25
CA ARG A 32 -9.37 -5.22 -11.36
C ARG A 32 -8.77 -5.52 -12.75
N GLY A 33 -7.78 -6.39 -12.83
CA GLY A 33 -7.10 -6.73 -14.09
C GLY A 33 -6.08 -5.70 -14.59
N GLY A 34 -5.81 -4.64 -13.83
CA GLY A 34 -4.80 -3.62 -14.14
C GLY A 34 -3.94 -3.27 -12.94
N THR A 35 -3.27 -2.12 -13.02
CA THR A 35 -2.56 -1.52 -11.90
C THR A 35 -3.15 -0.15 -11.58
N GLU A 36 -3.35 0.12 -10.30
CA GLU A 36 -3.74 1.43 -9.82
C GLU A 36 -2.76 1.92 -8.77
N THR A 37 -2.63 3.23 -8.71
CA THR A 37 -1.73 3.92 -7.79
C THR A 37 -2.54 4.66 -6.74
N TYR A 38 -2.11 4.54 -5.48
CA TYR A 38 -2.77 5.10 -4.31
C TYR A 38 -1.76 5.86 -3.44
N LEU A 39 -2.22 6.92 -2.76
CA LEU A 39 -1.46 7.55 -1.68
C LEU A 39 -1.37 6.57 -0.51
N ALA A 40 -0.16 6.29 -0.05
CA ALA A 40 0.09 5.26 0.95
C ALA A 40 0.56 5.88 2.26
N TRP A 41 -0.20 5.66 3.32
CA TRP A 41 0.23 6.01 4.68
C TRP A 41 0.70 4.78 5.43
N SER A 42 1.63 5.01 6.33
CA SER A 42 2.16 4.00 7.25
C SER A 42 2.49 4.67 8.57
N GLU A 43 2.63 3.89 9.63
CA GLU A 43 3.03 4.39 10.95
C GLU A 43 4.51 4.83 10.93
N GLU A 44 5.39 3.97 10.39
CA GLU A 44 6.82 4.24 10.22
C GLU A 44 7.18 4.52 8.75
N PRO A 45 8.29 5.24 8.47
CA PRO A 45 8.78 5.41 7.09
C PRO A 45 9.12 4.06 6.43
N ILE A 46 8.59 3.84 5.23
CA ILE A 46 8.84 2.64 4.43
C ILE A 46 9.55 3.05 3.13
N PRO A 47 10.73 2.46 2.81
CA PRO A 47 11.49 2.80 1.61
C PRO A 47 10.78 2.49 0.28
N LEU A 48 11.20 3.18 -0.78
CA LEU A 48 10.87 2.87 -2.16
C LEU A 48 11.15 1.40 -2.49
N GLY A 49 10.29 0.77 -3.30
CA GLY A 49 10.44 -0.61 -3.75
C GLY A 49 10.02 -1.65 -2.72
N THR A 50 9.65 -1.23 -1.49
CA THR A 50 9.23 -2.17 -0.45
C THR A 50 7.87 -2.78 -0.81
N PRO A 51 7.72 -4.12 -0.78
CA PRO A 51 6.43 -4.77 -0.87
C PRO A 51 5.60 -4.45 0.37
N VAL A 52 4.32 -4.14 0.16
CA VAL A 52 3.40 -3.73 1.22
C VAL A 52 2.04 -4.40 1.08
N LEU A 53 1.35 -4.55 2.21
CA LEU A 53 -0.04 -5.00 2.29
C LEU A 53 -0.93 -3.79 2.57
N VAL A 54 -2.00 -3.64 1.79
CA VAL A 54 -3.03 -2.63 2.07
C VAL A 54 -3.96 -3.14 3.17
N ILE A 55 -3.97 -2.46 4.31
CA ILE A 55 -4.75 -2.84 5.51
C ILE A 55 -6.00 -1.98 5.72
N GLY A 56 -6.11 -0.86 5.01
CA GLY A 56 -7.24 0.05 5.14
C GLY A 56 -7.39 0.97 3.94
N SER A 57 -8.61 1.46 3.72
CA SER A 57 -8.89 2.53 2.75
C SER A 57 -9.37 3.76 3.50
N ARG A 58 -8.71 4.90 3.26
CA ARG A 58 -9.08 6.21 3.81
C ARG A 58 -10.05 6.98 2.90
N GLY A 59 -10.41 6.39 1.76
CA GLY A 59 -11.13 7.08 0.67
C GLY A 59 -10.21 7.93 -0.21
N ALA A 60 -10.78 8.54 -1.25
CA ALA A 60 -10.06 9.44 -2.17
C ALA A 60 -8.71 8.89 -2.67
N ARG A 61 -8.66 7.60 -3.03
CA ARG A 61 -7.44 6.88 -3.47
C ARG A 61 -6.29 6.92 -2.48
N THR A 62 -6.63 6.95 -1.19
CA THR A 62 -5.67 6.90 -0.09
C THR A 62 -5.87 5.62 0.71
N VAL A 63 -4.76 4.99 1.08
CA VAL A 63 -4.73 3.69 1.76
C VAL A 63 -3.75 3.69 2.92
N ASP A 64 -3.99 2.78 3.85
CA ASP A 64 -3.07 2.40 4.91
C ASP A 64 -2.31 1.16 4.50
N VAL A 65 -1.00 1.17 4.67
CA VAL A 65 -0.13 0.07 4.29
C VAL A 65 0.85 -0.29 5.41
N VAL A 66 1.22 -1.56 5.44
CA VAL A 66 2.30 -2.10 6.28
C VAL A 66 3.29 -2.87 5.41
N PRO A 67 4.57 -3.00 5.80
CA PRO A 67 5.50 -3.86 5.11
C PRO A 67 4.95 -5.29 4.99
N TRP A 68 5.06 -5.86 3.79
CA TRP A 68 4.68 -7.24 3.52
C TRP A 68 5.94 -8.02 3.14
N PRO A 69 6.64 -8.62 4.12
CA PRO A 69 7.81 -9.42 3.83
C PRO A 69 7.41 -10.64 3.01
N ASP A 70 8.29 -11.07 2.09
CA ASP A 70 8.18 -12.42 1.55
C ASP A 70 8.31 -13.40 2.71
N LEU A 71 7.26 -14.20 2.93
CA LEU A 71 7.33 -15.29 3.90
C LEU A 71 8.34 -16.30 3.35
N PRO A 72 9.44 -16.61 4.06
CA PRO A 72 10.35 -17.64 3.63
C PRO A 72 9.61 -19.00 3.62
N GLY A 73 9.47 -19.62 2.45
CA GLY A 73 9.02 -21.02 2.35
C GLY A 73 7.77 -21.32 1.52
N VAL A 74 7.47 -20.58 0.45
CA VAL A 74 6.60 -21.09 -0.62
C VAL A 74 7.47 -21.55 -1.78
N GLU A 75 7.99 -22.78 -1.69
CA GLU A 75 8.40 -23.60 -2.85
C GLU A 75 7.20 -24.44 -3.32
#